data_AF-A0A1I0FZY1-F1
#
_entry.id   AF-A0A1I0FZY1-F1
#
_cell.length_a   1.000
_cell.length_b   1.000
_cell.length_c   1.000
_cell.angle_alpha   90.00
_cell.angle_beta   90.00
_cell.angle_gamma   90.00
#
_symmetry.space_group_name_H-M   'P 1'
#
loop_
_entity.id
_entity.type
_entity.pdbx_description
1 polymer ?
#
loop_
_entity_poly.entity_id
_entity_poly.type
_entity_poly.pdbx_seq_one_letter_code
_entity_poly.pdbx_strand_id
1 'polypeptide(L)'
;MRTSLPSMSRLFLVQLSLFWGVACGGPSPFPEEDGLGDSALVEPIQETLSSEEPSQDDSEQHLVDSCSGATGKGLYRGYVCPSHQFITTSGITCAQARSNCITNANANPGTSFFCTWNDRIIYRKDVTAGSCNSLVCPAVTGKGRYQGFICGSHNFITTEQISCQSAQSNCILNSNANPSSSFYCTWKGTEIFRRETVPGICGP
;
A
#
# COMPACT_ATOMS: atom_id res chain seq x y z
N MET A 1 22.09 -16.34 -40.04
CA MET A 1 20.68 -15.89 -40.10
C MET A 1 19.78 -17.09 -39.82
N ARG A 2 19.21 -17.19 -38.62
CA ARG A 2 18.08 -18.08 -38.31
C ARG A 2 17.16 -17.32 -37.38
N THR A 3 16.11 -16.78 -37.97
CA THR A 3 14.94 -16.23 -37.30
C THR A 3 14.02 -17.40 -36.93
N SER A 4 13.60 -17.47 -35.68
CA SER A 4 12.45 -18.27 -35.27
C SER A 4 11.57 -17.39 -34.39
N LEU A 5 10.37 -17.09 -34.89
CA LEU A 5 9.33 -16.36 -34.18
C LEU A 5 8.71 -17.22 -33.06
N PRO A 6 8.13 -16.60 -32.02
CA PRO A 6 7.46 -17.30 -30.93
C PRO A 6 6.05 -17.78 -31.30
N SER A 7 5.71 -18.97 -30.79
CA SER A 7 4.42 -19.64 -30.92
C SER A 7 3.37 -19.03 -29.98
N MET A 8 2.14 -18.99 -30.49
CA MET A 8 0.94 -18.34 -29.97
C MET A 8 0.31 -19.02 -28.75
N SER A 9 -0.37 -18.16 -27.97
CA SER A 9 -1.74 -18.30 -27.45
C SER A 9 -2.22 -19.65 -26.93
N ARG A 10 -2.54 -19.67 -25.63
CA ARG A 10 -3.77 -20.34 -25.15
C ARG A 10 -4.47 -19.47 -24.11
N LEU A 11 -5.64 -18.97 -24.52
CA LEU A 11 -6.73 -18.57 -23.65
C LEU A 11 -7.07 -19.73 -22.71
N PHE A 12 -7.32 -19.44 -21.43
CA PHE A 12 -8.20 -20.27 -20.62
C PHE A 12 -9.35 -19.44 -20.09
N LEU A 13 -10.53 -19.99 -20.35
CA LEU A 13 -11.85 -19.45 -20.08
C LEU A 13 -12.16 -19.38 -18.58
N VAL A 14 -12.94 -18.36 -18.29
CA VAL A 14 -13.71 -18.08 -17.08
C VAL A 14 -14.66 -19.24 -16.74
N GLN A 15 -14.68 -19.67 -15.48
CA GLN A 15 -15.88 -20.24 -14.85
C GLN A 15 -16.09 -19.57 -13.50
N LEU A 16 -17.10 -18.71 -13.45
CA LEU A 16 -17.62 -18.06 -12.25
C LEU A 16 -18.86 -18.85 -11.80
N SER A 17 -18.79 -19.50 -10.65
CA SER A 17 -19.94 -20.19 -10.05
C SER A 17 -20.60 -19.25 -9.04
N LEU A 18 -21.80 -18.79 -9.38
CA LEU A 18 -22.73 -18.09 -8.49
C LEU A 18 -23.38 -19.11 -7.54
N PHE A 19 -23.28 -18.90 -6.23
CA PHE A 19 -24.17 -19.54 -5.26
C PHE A 19 -25.01 -18.47 -4.55
N TRP A 20 -26.31 -18.66 -4.66
CA TRP A 20 -27.36 -17.95 -3.95
C TRP A 20 -27.45 -18.43 -2.49
N GLY A 21 -27.76 -17.50 -1.59
CA GLY A 21 -28.12 -17.80 -0.20
C GLY A 21 -28.97 -16.68 0.38
N VAL A 22 -30.28 -16.83 0.22
CA VAL A 22 -31.33 -16.02 0.86
C VAL A 22 -31.58 -16.57 2.27
N ALA A 23 -31.67 -15.72 3.28
CA ALA A 23 -32.47 -16.01 4.48
C ALA A 23 -32.87 -14.72 5.22
N CYS A 24 -34.18 -14.53 5.34
CA CYS A 24 -34.89 -13.52 6.14
C CYS A 24 -35.18 -14.04 7.56
N GLY A 25 -35.47 -13.11 8.48
CA GLY A 25 -36.12 -13.33 9.78
C GLY A 25 -35.37 -12.57 10.88
N GLY A 26 -35.95 -11.76 11.76
CA GLY A 26 -37.31 -11.45 12.21
C GLY A 26 -37.16 -10.67 13.55
N PRO A 27 -38.20 -10.01 14.10
CA PRO A 27 -38.03 -8.87 15.03
C PRO A 27 -38.26 -9.14 16.54
N SER A 28 -37.73 -8.20 17.36
CA SER A 28 -38.18 -7.74 18.72
C SER A 28 -38.03 -8.71 19.93
N PRO A 29 -38.12 -8.28 21.23
CA PRO A 29 -38.56 -6.98 21.79
C PRO A 29 -37.69 -6.37 22.94
N PHE A 30 -38.11 -5.16 23.35
CA PHE A 30 -37.69 -4.37 24.53
C PHE A 30 -38.07 -5.00 25.88
N PRO A 31 -37.45 -4.54 26.98
CA PRO A 31 -38.21 -4.18 28.17
C PRO A 31 -37.91 -2.77 28.69
N GLU A 32 -38.99 -2.08 29.09
CA GLU A 32 -39.02 -0.93 30.00
C GLU A 32 -38.80 -1.40 31.44
N GLU A 33 -38.05 -0.66 32.25
CA GLU A 33 -38.26 -0.60 33.71
C GLU A 33 -37.95 0.81 34.25
N ASP A 34 -38.94 1.36 34.94
CA ASP A 34 -38.91 2.56 35.77
C ASP A 34 -38.13 2.35 37.07
N GLY A 35 -37.49 3.41 37.59
CA GLY A 35 -36.89 3.40 38.92
C GLY A 35 -36.42 4.76 39.40
N LEU A 36 -37.32 5.51 40.05
CA LEU A 36 -37.03 6.69 40.87
C LEU A 36 -36.15 6.34 42.09
N GLY A 37 -35.19 7.21 42.42
CA GLY A 37 -34.44 7.15 43.69
C GLY A 37 -33.57 8.39 43.93
N ASP A 38 -33.88 9.10 45.01
CA ASP A 38 -33.54 10.49 45.35
C ASP A 38 -32.08 10.76 45.83
N SER A 39 -31.63 11.98 45.54
CA SER A 39 -30.71 12.88 46.26
C SER A 39 -29.55 12.34 47.13
N ALA A 40 -28.33 12.79 46.79
CA ALA A 40 -27.36 13.22 47.78
C ALA A 40 -26.51 14.40 47.25
N LEU A 41 -26.59 15.51 47.98
CA LEU A 41 -25.79 16.73 47.88
C LEU A 41 -24.33 16.47 48.25
N VAL A 42 -23.37 16.89 47.40
CA VAL A 42 -22.00 17.25 47.83
C VAL A 42 -21.51 18.44 47.00
N GLU A 43 -20.93 19.39 47.74
CA GLU A 43 -20.44 20.74 47.41
C GLU A 43 -19.21 20.81 46.46
N PRO A 44 -18.85 22.03 45.97
CA PRO A 44 -18.02 22.23 44.79
C PRO A 44 -16.52 22.31 45.10
N ILE A 45 -15.69 21.82 44.17
CA ILE A 45 -14.25 22.07 44.16
C ILE A 45 -13.92 22.81 42.86
N GLN A 46 -13.56 24.09 42.99
CA GLN A 46 -12.78 24.83 41.99
C GLN A 46 -11.30 24.62 42.31
N GLU A 47 -10.51 24.19 41.34
CA GLU A 47 -9.11 24.62 41.10
C GLU A 47 -8.64 24.01 39.77
N THR A 48 -8.51 24.85 38.75
CA THR A 48 -7.23 25.32 38.15
C THR A 48 -6.61 24.37 37.13
N LEU A 49 -6.65 24.86 35.88
CA LEU A 49 -5.51 24.94 34.96
C LEU A 49 -4.83 23.61 34.55
N SER A 50 -5.17 23.11 33.36
CA SER A 50 -4.14 22.60 32.46
C SER A 50 -4.61 22.70 31.03
N SER A 51 -3.85 23.42 30.22
CA SER A 51 -4.01 23.50 28.77
C SER A 51 -3.84 22.11 28.16
N GLU A 52 -4.91 21.52 27.64
CA GLU A 52 -4.78 20.39 26.73
C GLU A 52 -4.36 20.92 25.36
N GLU A 53 -3.07 20.78 25.06
CA GLU A 53 -2.57 20.82 23.69
C GLU A 53 -3.30 19.76 22.86
N PRO A 54 -3.80 20.08 21.65
CA PRO A 54 -4.30 19.07 20.75
C PRO A 54 -3.12 18.17 20.35
N SER A 55 -3.20 16.92 20.78
CA SER A 55 -2.36 15.81 20.35
C SER A 55 -2.27 15.79 18.83
N GLN A 56 -1.09 16.12 18.32
CA GLN A 56 -0.75 15.94 16.92
C GLN A 56 -0.87 14.45 16.60
N ASP A 57 -1.74 14.15 15.65
CA ASP A 57 -1.89 12.85 15.01
C ASP A 57 -0.56 12.51 14.30
N ASP A 58 0.28 11.73 14.97
CA ASP A 58 1.60 11.29 14.50
C ASP A 58 1.45 10.08 13.55
N SER A 59 0.53 10.16 12.59
CA SER A 59 0.38 9.17 11.52
C SER A 59 1.30 9.46 10.32
N GLU A 60 2.19 10.46 10.42
CA GLU A 60 3.01 10.96 9.32
C GLU A 60 4.52 10.63 9.46
N GLN A 61 4.85 9.40 9.88
CA GLN A 61 6.24 8.93 9.89
C GLN A 61 6.44 7.64 9.11
N HIS A 62 6.75 7.76 7.79
CA HIS A 62 7.93 7.11 7.17
C HIS A 62 8.10 7.42 5.67
N LEU A 63 7.74 8.61 5.17
CA LEU A 63 8.19 9.02 3.85
C LEU A 63 9.42 9.90 4.01
N VAL A 64 10.60 9.26 4.12
CA VAL A 64 11.88 9.87 3.73
C VAL A 64 11.57 10.74 2.53
N ASP A 65 11.74 12.07 2.66
CA ASP A 65 11.26 13.02 1.66
C ASP A 65 11.72 12.53 0.29
N SER A 66 10.74 12.04 -0.48
CA SER A 66 11.03 11.23 -1.66
C SER A 66 11.63 12.08 -2.77
N CYS A 67 11.63 13.40 -2.59
CA CYS A 67 12.33 14.39 -3.40
C CYS A 67 13.59 14.97 -2.74
N SER A 68 13.97 14.53 -1.54
CA SER A 68 15.19 14.97 -0.89
C SER A 68 16.42 14.64 -1.74
N GLY A 69 17.30 15.63 -1.90
CA GLY A 69 18.48 15.58 -2.76
C GLY A 69 18.19 15.62 -4.26
N ALA A 70 16.93 15.70 -4.69
CA ALA A 70 16.60 15.83 -6.11
C ALA A 70 16.83 17.28 -6.58
N THR A 71 17.70 17.45 -7.57
CA THR A 71 17.97 18.76 -8.20
C THR A 71 17.69 18.69 -9.69
N GLY A 72 17.40 19.85 -10.29
CA GLY A 72 17.15 19.96 -11.72
C GLY A 72 15.78 19.44 -12.17
N LYS A 73 15.69 19.18 -13.47
CA LYS A 73 14.48 18.68 -14.15
C LYS A 73 14.68 17.23 -14.57
N GLY A 74 13.59 16.48 -14.61
CA GLY A 74 13.63 15.04 -14.89
C GLY A 74 12.41 14.53 -15.63
N LEU A 75 12.32 13.21 -15.70
CA LEU A 75 11.23 12.46 -16.30
C LEU A 75 10.28 11.97 -15.21
N TYR A 76 9.06 12.49 -15.23
CA TYR A 76 7.95 12.04 -14.40
C TYR A 76 7.11 11.00 -15.13
N ARG A 77 6.72 9.94 -14.43
CA ARG A 77 5.74 8.97 -14.90
C ARG A 77 4.75 8.65 -13.79
N GLY A 78 3.46 8.65 -14.12
CA GLY A 78 2.38 8.29 -13.21
C GLY A 78 1.69 7.00 -13.64
N TYR A 79 1.30 6.20 -12.66
CA TYR A 79 0.71 4.89 -12.86
C TYR A 79 -0.56 4.73 -12.03
N VAL A 80 -1.58 4.15 -12.65
CA VAL A 80 -2.80 3.64 -12.01
C VAL A 80 -2.59 2.15 -11.78
N CYS A 81 -2.70 1.69 -10.53
CA CYS A 81 -2.45 0.30 -10.17
C CYS A 81 -3.74 -0.52 -10.09
N PRO A 82 -3.72 -1.80 -10.48
CA PRO A 82 -2.61 -2.55 -11.09
C PRO A 82 -2.52 -2.38 -12.62
N SER A 83 -3.16 -1.35 -13.17
CA SER A 83 -3.53 -1.29 -14.58
C SER A 83 -2.40 -0.85 -15.53
N HIS A 84 -2.04 0.43 -15.53
CA HIS A 84 -1.16 0.98 -16.57
C HIS A 84 -0.54 2.32 -16.16
N GLN A 85 0.45 2.74 -16.94
CA GLN A 85 1.00 4.09 -16.90
C GLN A 85 0.05 5.06 -17.60
N PHE A 86 -0.41 6.11 -16.89
CA PHE A 86 -1.37 7.07 -17.45
C PHE A 86 -0.71 8.36 -17.95
N ILE A 87 0.50 8.68 -17.50
CA ILE A 87 1.18 9.92 -17.88
C ILE A 87 2.70 9.76 -17.93
N THR A 88 3.32 10.47 -18.87
CA THR A 88 4.75 10.73 -18.94
C THR A 88 4.97 12.21 -19.20
N THR A 89 5.82 12.86 -18.41
CA THR A 89 6.15 14.27 -18.59
C THR A 89 7.63 14.50 -18.32
N SER A 90 8.34 15.06 -19.28
CA SER A 90 9.76 15.44 -19.11
C SER A 90 9.89 16.92 -18.73
N GLY A 91 11.06 17.30 -18.22
CA GLY A 91 11.38 18.71 -18.00
C GLY A 91 10.73 19.34 -16.77
N ILE A 92 10.29 18.53 -15.79
CA ILE A 92 9.69 19.01 -14.54
C ILE A 92 10.55 18.64 -13.33
N THR A 93 10.46 19.45 -12.27
CA THR A 93 11.16 19.19 -11.00
C THR A 93 10.49 18.04 -10.22
N CYS A 94 11.22 17.45 -9.27
CA CYS A 94 10.66 16.40 -8.42
C CYS A 94 9.44 16.90 -7.62
N ALA A 95 9.49 18.11 -7.07
CA ALA A 95 8.38 18.70 -6.32
C ALA A 95 7.12 18.88 -7.19
N GLN A 96 7.28 19.37 -8.43
CA GLN A 96 6.18 19.47 -9.40
C GLN A 96 5.61 18.09 -9.75
N ALA A 97 6.48 17.11 -10.01
CA ALA A 97 6.07 15.74 -10.30
C ALA A 97 5.25 15.14 -9.14
N ARG A 98 5.69 15.36 -7.89
CA ARG A 98 5.00 14.89 -6.68
C ARG A 98 3.64 15.58 -6.52
N SER A 99 3.58 16.90 -6.67
CA SER A 99 2.33 17.67 -6.61
C SER A 99 1.32 17.22 -7.67
N ASN A 100 1.78 17.01 -8.91
CA ASN A 100 0.96 16.48 -9.99
C ASN A 100 0.42 15.08 -9.64
N CYS A 101 1.27 14.22 -9.07
CA CYS A 101 0.85 12.88 -8.68
C CYS A 101 -0.23 12.91 -7.60
N ILE A 102 -0.03 13.70 -6.54
CA ILE A 102 -0.99 13.88 -5.44
C ILE A 102 -2.32 14.41 -5.98
N THR A 103 -2.28 15.41 -6.86
CA THR A 103 -3.48 15.98 -7.49
C THR A 103 -4.29 14.90 -8.23
N ASN A 104 -3.63 14.05 -9.02
CA ASN A 104 -4.30 12.94 -9.72
C ASN A 104 -4.84 11.87 -8.77
N ALA A 105 -4.10 11.54 -7.71
CA ALA A 105 -4.53 10.57 -6.70
C ALA A 105 -5.74 11.08 -5.90
N ASN A 106 -5.80 12.38 -5.59
CA ASN A 106 -6.92 13.00 -4.89
C ASN A 106 -8.17 13.12 -5.77
N ALA A 107 -7.99 13.31 -7.08
CA ALA A 107 -9.11 13.27 -8.04
C ALA A 107 -9.73 11.87 -8.18
N ASN A 108 -9.01 10.82 -7.77
CA ASN A 108 -9.42 9.42 -7.91
C ASN A 108 -9.22 8.65 -6.59
N PRO A 109 -9.95 8.99 -5.51
CA PRO A 109 -9.64 8.53 -4.16
C PRO A 109 -9.72 7.01 -3.96
N GLY A 110 -10.57 6.33 -4.74
CA GLY A 110 -10.78 4.87 -4.70
C GLY A 110 -9.80 4.06 -5.56
N THR A 111 -8.80 4.70 -6.15
CA THR A 111 -7.82 4.05 -7.02
C THR A 111 -6.42 4.11 -6.42
N SER A 112 -5.67 3.02 -6.57
CA SER A 112 -4.26 2.94 -6.17
C SER A 112 -3.36 3.61 -7.20
N PHE A 113 -2.38 4.38 -6.74
CA PHE A 113 -1.43 5.12 -7.59
C PHE A 113 -0.01 4.99 -7.11
N PHE A 114 0.93 5.05 -8.03
CA PHE A 114 2.29 5.44 -7.71
C PHE A 114 2.87 6.29 -8.82
N CYS A 115 3.90 7.05 -8.47
CA CYS A 115 4.59 7.91 -9.42
C CYS A 115 6.10 7.82 -9.23
N THR A 116 6.79 8.00 -10.34
CA THR A 116 8.24 8.02 -10.41
C THR A 116 8.75 9.33 -10.98
N TRP A 117 9.93 9.74 -10.53
CA TRP A 117 10.72 10.81 -11.13
C TRP A 117 12.15 10.31 -11.30
N ASN A 118 12.67 10.31 -12.53
CA ASN A 118 13.97 9.73 -12.88
C ASN A 118 14.18 8.33 -12.27
N ASP A 119 13.20 7.44 -12.46
CA ASP A 119 13.20 6.06 -11.97
C ASP A 119 13.19 5.90 -10.43
N ARG A 120 13.02 7.00 -9.66
CA ARG A 120 12.81 7.00 -8.22
C ARG A 120 11.33 7.14 -7.90
N ILE A 121 10.81 6.34 -6.97
CA ILE A 121 9.43 6.50 -6.48
C ILE A 121 9.35 7.73 -5.61
N ILE A 122 8.43 8.63 -5.95
CA ILE A 122 8.23 9.92 -5.30
C ILE A 122 6.89 10.05 -4.58
N TYR A 123 5.96 9.16 -4.91
CA TYR A 123 4.65 9.05 -4.30
C TYR A 123 4.10 7.66 -4.54
N ARG A 124 3.43 7.11 -3.53
CA ARG A 124 2.67 5.86 -3.63
C ARG A 124 1.48 5.92 -2.69
N LYS A 125 0.35 5.41 -3.15
CA LYS A 125 -0.87 5.21 -2.39
C LYS A 125 -1.53 3.92 -2.87
N ASP A 126 -1.63 2.95 -1.98
CA ASP A 126 -2.31 1.69 -2.24
C ASP A 126 -3.66 1.73 -1.51
N VAL A 127 -4.77 1.78 -2.25
CA VAL A 127 -6.13 1.65 -1.67
C VAL A 127 -6.36 0.22 -1.20
N THR A 128 -5.90 -0.75 -2.00
CA THR A 128 -5.78 -2.15 -1.59
C THR A 128 -4.30 -2.49 -1.47
N ALA A 129 -3.88 -3.04 -0.33
CA ALA A 129 -2.49 -3.35 -0.05
C ALA A 129 -1.83 -4.16 -1.17
N GLY A 130 -0.68 -3.69 -1.65
CA GLY A 130 0.10 -4.35 -2.68
C GLY A 130 -0.42 -4.19 -4.12
N SER A 131 -1.45 -3.36 -4.36
CA SER A 131 -2.00 -3.11 -5.71
C SER A 131 -0.93 -2.70 -6.72
N CYS A 132 0.06 -1.92 -6.29
CA CYS A 132 1.09 -1.37 -7.18
C CYS A 132 2.30 -2.28 -7.39
N ASN A 133 2.41 -3.39 -6.64
CA ASN A 133 3.63 -4.21 -6.58
C ASN A 133 4.10 -4.73 -7.95
N SER A 134 3.18 -5.11 -8.83
CA SER A 134 3.50 -5.62 -10.17
C SER A 134 4.12 -4.57 -11.10
N LEU A 135 3.83 -3.29 -10.87
CA LEU A 135 4.27 -2.18 -11.73
C LEU A 135 5.53 -1.48 -11.21
N VAL A 136 5.86 -1.65 -9.94
CA VAL A 136 7.00 -0.98 -9.31
C VAL A 136 8.32 -1.38 -9.98
N CYS A 137 8.65 -2.68 -10.03
CA CYS A 137 9.95 -3.12 -10.54
C CYS A 137 10.20 -2.82 -12.02
N PRO A 138 9.19 -2.89 -12.91
CA PRO A 138 9.34 -2.40 -14.28
C PRO A 138 9.58 -0.88 -14.39
N ALA A 139 9.13 -0.08 -13.42
CA ALA A 139 9.17 1.39 -13.48
C ALA A 139 10.44 2.02 -12.89
N VAL A 140 11.25 1.22 -12.19
CA VAL A 140 12.45 1.69 -11.49
C VAL A 140 13.70 0.97 -11.97
N THR A 141 14.84 1.63 -11.87
CA THR A 141 16.14 1.06 -12.26
C THR A 141 17.16 1.17 -11.12
N GLY A 142 18.30 0.52 -11.31
CA GLY A 142 19.41 0.52 -10.35
C GLY A 142 19.33 -0.60 -9.32
N LYS A 143 20.19 -0.47 -8.31
CA LYS A 143 20.37 -1.44 -7.22
C LYS A 143 20.02 -0.81 -5.89
N GLY A 144 19.61 -1.62 -4.93
CA GLY A 144 19.28 -1.17 -3.58
C GLY A 144 19.15 -2.32 -2.59
N ARG A 145 18.82 -1.95 -1.35
CA ARG A 145 18.56 -2.90 -0.27
C ARG A 145 17.24 -3.62 -0.50
N TYR A 146 17.28 -4.94 -0.54
CA TYR A 146 16.12 -5.82 -0.49
C TYR A 146 15.95 -6.39 0.91
N GLN A 147 14.71 -6.44 1.38
CA GLN A 147 14.35 -7.09 2.63
C GLN A 147 13.10 -7.93 2.43
N GLY A 148 13.15 -9.19 2.84
CA GLY A 148 12.00 -10.08 2.87
C GLY A 148 11.59 -10.38 4.30
N PHE A 149 10.28 -10.38 4.53
CA PHE A 149 9.68 -10.58 5.83
C PHE A 149 8.61 -11.66 5.76
N ILE A 150 8.54 -12.46 6.82
CA ILE A 150 7.40 -13.32 7.11
C ILE A 150 6.47 -12.49 8.00
N CYS A 151 5.24 -12.29 7.54
CA CYS A 151 4.28 -11.43 8.21
C CYS A 151 3.93 -11.96 9.60
N GLY A 152 3.87 -11.05 10.59
CA GLY A 152 3.64 -11.40 11.99
C GLY A 152 4.82 -12.14 12.67
N SER A 153 6.00 -12.19 12.04
CA SER A 153 7.14 -12.93 12.58
C SER A 153 8.46 -12.14 12.56
N HIS A 154 9.22 -12.18 11.45
CA HIS A 154 10.56 -11.60 11.39
C HIS A 154 11.01 -11.31 9.95
N ASN A 155 12.09 -10.53 9.82
CA ASN A 155 12.87 -10.43 8.58
C ASN A 155 13.63 -11.74 8.37
N PHE A 156 13.40 -12.42 7.25
CA PHE A 156 14.09 -13.68 6.93
C PHE A 156 15.28 -13.48 6.00
N ILE A 157 15.33 -12.35 5.28
CA ILE A 157 16.42 -12.05 4.35
C ILE A 157 16.64 -10.54 4.23
N THR A 158 17.91 -10.16 4.18
CA THR A 158 18.35 -8.83 3.76
C THR A 158 19.46 -9.01 2.74
N THR A 159 19.37 -8.30 1.61
CA THR A 159 20.39 -8.36 0.55
C THR A 159 20.65 -6.96 0.04
N GLU A 160 21.91 -6.54 0.10
CA GLU A 160 22.33 -5.25 -0.45
C GLU A 160 22.60 -5.34 -1.95
N GLN A 161 22.51 -4.21 -2.64
CA GLN A 161 22.96 -4.05 -4.02
C GLN A 161 22.30 -5.02 -5.03
N ILE A 162 21.02 -5.34 -4.85
CA ILE A 162 20.23 -6.16 -5.78
C ILE A 162 19.27 -5.29 -6.60
N SER A 163 18.95 -5.70 -7.83
CA SER A 163 17.95 -5.02 -8.66
C SER A 163 16.53 -5.27 -8.13
N CYS A 164 15.59 -4.38 -8.44
CA CYS A 164 14.17 -4.58 -8.05
C CYS A 164 13.62 -5.90 -8.60
N GLN A 165 13.88 -6.20 -9.88
CA GLN A 165 13.38 -7.42 -10.51
C GLN A 165 13.90 -8.69 -9.82
N SER A 166 15.19 -8.75 -9.49
CA SER A 166 15.75 -9.91 -8.79
C SER A 166 15.24 -10.02 -7.36
N ALA A 167 15.04 -8.89 -6.67
CA ALA A 167 14.43 -8.85 -5.35
C ALA A 167 12.99 -9.41 -5.37
N GLN A 168 12.18 -9.00 -6.37
CA GLN A 168 10.82 -9.47 -6.53
C GLN A 168 10.77 -10.98 -6.83
N SER A 169 11.60 -11.45 -7.77
CA SER A 169 11.70 -12.88 -8.10
C SER A 169 12.11 -13.72 -6.89
N ASN A 170 13.07 -13.25 -6.09
CA ASN A 170 13.48 -13.93 -4.86
C ASN A 170 12.32 -14.03 -3.86
N CYS A 171 11.54 -12.96 -3.71
CA CYS A 171 10.40 -12.96 -2.81
C CYS A 171 9.31 -13.95 -3.27
N ILE A 172 8.99 -13.95 -4.57
CA ILE A 172 8.04 -14.89 -5.18
C ILE A 172 8.49 -16.33 -4.96
N LEU A 173 9.77 -16.63 -5.17
CA LEU A 173 10.33 -17.96 -4.96
C LEU A 173 10.16 -18.45 -3.51
N ASN A 174 10.48 -17.61 -2.53
CA ASN A 174 10.33 -17.95 -1.11
C ASN A 174 8.86 -18.12 -0.69
N SER A 175 7.99 -17.23 -1.19
CA SER A 175 6.55 -17.31 -1.00
C SER A 175 5.97 -18.63 -1.56
N ASN A 176 6.39 -19.02 -2.75
CA ASN A 176 5.93 -20.26 -3.38
C ASN A 176 6.45 -21.51 -2.65
N ALA A 177 7.67 -21.46 -2.10
CA ALA A 177 8.22 -22.55 -1.28
C ALA A 177 7.49 -22.72 0.05
N ASN A 178 6.80 -21.68 0.55
CA ASN A 178 6.12 -21.67 1.85
C ASN A 178 4.67 -21.17 1.70
N PRO A 179 3.77 -21.93 1.05
CA PRO A 179 2.45 -21.44 0.67
C PRO A 179 1.53 -21.07 1.85
N SER A 180 1.71 -21.69 3.01
CA SER A 180 0.91 -21.43 4.22
C SER A 180 1.30 -20.15 4.96
N SER A 181 2.44 -19.55 4.60
CA SER A 181 2.97 -18.35 5.26
C SER A 181 2.64 -17.09 4.47
N SER A 182 2.44 -16.00 5.19
CA SER A 182 2.29 -14.67 4.59
C SER A 182 3.63 -13.97 4.47
N PHE A 183 3.84 -13.27 3.37
CA PHE A 183 5.10 -12.61 3.03
C PHE A 183 4.88 -11.18 2.57
N TYR A 184 5.75 -10.28 2.99
CA TYR A 184 5.91 -8.98 2.36
C TYR A 184 7.40 -8.72 2.12
N CYS A 185 7.71 -8.02 1.02
CA CYS A 185 9.08 -7.71 0.65
C CYS A 185 9.22 -6.28 0.21
N THR A 186 10.33 -5.66 0.58
CA THR A 186 10.65 -4.28 0.24
C THR A 186 11.96 -4.18 -0.53
N TRP A 187 12.04 -3.18 -1.39
CA TRP A 187 13.25 -2.78 -2.10
C TRP A 187 13.42 -1.27 -1.99
N LYS A 188 14.58 -0.82 -1.49
CA LYS A 188 14.81 0.59 -1.09
C LYS A 188 13.69 1.15 -0.19
N GLY A 189 13.16 0.31 0.70
CA GLY A 189 12.04 0.66 1.57
C GLY A 189 10.65 0.69 0.90
N THR A 190 10.56 0.51 -0.42
CA THR A 190 9.26 0.40 -1.12
C THR A 190 8.82 -1.06 -1.17
N GLU A 191 7.57 -1.36 -0.80
CA GLU A 191 7.00 -2.70 -1.01
C GLU A 191 7.02 -3.09 -2.51
N ILE A 192 7.46 -4.30 -2.83
CA ILE A 192 7.49 -4.81 -4.21
C ILE A 192 6.75 -6.12 -4.37
N PHE A 193 6.34 -6.72 -3.25
CA PHE A 193 5.59 -7.95 -3.21
C PHE A 193 4.88 -8.07 -1.87
N ARG A 194 3.64 -8.57 -1.91
CA ARG A 194 2.84 -8.95 -0.74
C ARG A 194 2.01 -10.16 -1.13
N ARG A 195 1.98 -11.15 -0.23
CA ARG A 195 1.03 -12.26 -0.28
C ARG A 195 0.57 -12.58 1.12
N GLU A 196 -0.73 -12.49 1.31
CA GLU A 196 -1.37 -12.74 2.60
C GLU A 196 -2.25 -13.99 2.49
N THR A 197 -2.06 -14.92 3.43
CA THR A 197 -2.97 -16.03 3.65
C THR A 197 -4.18 -15.62 4.48
N VAL A 198 -4.01 -14.57 5.29
CA VAL A 198 -5.08 -13.91 6.05
C VAL A 198 -5.00 -12.41 5.75
N PRO A 199 -6.08 -11.77 5.24
CA PRO A 199 -6.08 -10.35 4.91
C PRO A 199 -5.62 -9.48 6.08
N GLY A 200 -4.67 -8.57 5.83
CA GLY A 200 -4.15 -7.61 6.81
C GLY A 200 -3.08 -8.15 7.76
N ILE A 201 -2.69 -9.43 7.67
CA ILE A 201 -1.70 -10.03 8.59
C ILE A 201 -0.29 -9.41 8.48
N CYS A 202 0.04 -8.80 7.35
CA CYS A 202 1.32 -8.09 7.18
C CYS A 202 1.30 -6.67 7.76
N GLY A 203 0.19 -6.24 8.35
CA GLY A 203 -0.02 -4.89 8.85
C GLY A 203 -0.20 -3.84 7.75
N PRO A 204 -0.54 -2.60 8.13
CA PRO A 204 -0.40 -1.41 7.30
C PRO A 204 1.08 -1.10 7.03
#